data_AF-A0A2Z5EGG6-F1
#
_entry.id   AF-A0A2Z5EGG6-F1
#
_cell.length_a   1.000
_cell.length_b   1.000
_cell.length_c   1.000
_cell.angle_alpha   90.00
_cell.angle_beta   90.00
_cell.angle_gamma   90.00
#
_symmetry.space_group_name_H-M   'P 1'
#
loop_
_entity.id
_entity.type
_entity.pdbx_description
1 polymer ?
#
loop_
_entity_poly.entity_id
_entity_poly.type
_entity_poly.pdbx_seq_one_letter_code
_entity_poly.pdbx_strand_id
1 'polypeptide(L)' 'MTHEDLIALIAKETGLPVERLLPQATLETLDISSIDLVSMLFELEDQYGIEVQPEELTPDMTLQQLFDRIGVTSSQ' A
#
# COMPACT_ATOMS: atom_id res chain seq x y z
N MET A 1 12.63 -0.21 -3.47
CA MET A 1 11.46 -1.08 -3.26
C MET A 1 10.83 -1.37 -4.61
N THR A 2 10.45 -2.61 -4.87
CA THR A 2 9.71 -3.00 -6.07
C THR A 2 8.19 -2.99 -5.80
N HIS A 3 7.39 -3.09 -6.86
CA HIS A 3 5.93 -3.22 -6.73
C HIS A 3 5.55 -4.51 -5.99
N GLU A 4 6.31 -5.58 -6.19
CA GLU A 4 6.07 -6.88 -5.57
C GLU A 4 6.31 -6.84 -4.06
N ASP A 5 7.35 -6.14 -3.60
CA ASP A 5 7.63 -5.94 -2.17
C ASP A 5 6.46 -5.25 -1.47
N LEU A 6 5.95 -4.17 -2.08
CA LEU A 6 4.86 -3.40 -1.50
C LEU A 6 3.54 -4.17 -1.51
N ILE A 7 3.26 -4.92 -2.58
CA ILE A 7 2.09 -5.83 -2.64
C ILE A 7 2.19 -6.89 -1.55
N ALA A 8 3.37 -7.47 -1.33
CA ALA A 8 3.59 -8.46 -0.28
C ALA A 8 3.39 -7.85 1.12
N LEU A 9 3.85 -6.60 1.33
CA LEU A 9 3.63 -5.87 2.57
C LEU A 9 2.14 -5.61 2.81
N ILE A 10 1.43 -5.07 1.81
CA ILE A 10 -0.02 -4.84 1.88
C ILE A 10 -0.74 -6.16 2.19
N ALA A 11 -0.43 -7.24 1.49
CA ALA A 11 -1.04 -8.55 1.69
C ALA A 11 -0.81 -9.10 3.10
N LYS A 12 0.39 -8.92 3.64
CA LYS A 12 0.75 -9.34 4.99
C LYS A 12 -0.04 -8.55 6.05
N GLU A 13 -0.10 -7.23 5.91
CA GLU A 13 -0.74 -6.36 6.91
C GLU A 13 -2.27 -6.43 6.85
N THR A 14 -2.84 -6.49 5.65
CA THR A 14 -4.30 -6.56 5.44
C THR A 14 -4.85 -7.98 5.49
N GLY A 15 -3.99 -9.00 5.41
CA GLY A 15 -4.39 -10.40 5.26
C GLY A 15 -5.04 -10.73 3.91
N LEU A 16 -5.00 -9.82 2.94
CA LEU A 16 -5.56 -10.04 1.61
C LEU A 16 -4.63 -10.87 0.72
N PRO A 17 -5.17 -11.75 -0.12
CA PRO A 17 -4.34 -12.45 -1.11
C PRO A 17 -3.84 -11.46 -2.18
N VAL A 18 -2.57 -11.60 -2.58
CA VAL A 18 -1.94 -10.77 -3.62
C VAL A 18 -2.72 -10.75 -4.94
N GLU A 19 -3.46 -11.81 -5.25
CA GLU A 19 -4.32 -11.92 -6.43
C GLU A 19 -5.49 -10.92 -6.42
N ARG A 20 -5.91 -10.44 -5.25
CA ARG A 20 -6.94 -9.41 -5.09
C ARG A 20 -6.38 -7.99 -5.12
N LEU A 21 -5.07 -7.82 -4.88
CA LEU A 21 -4.39 -6.53 -4.83
C LEU A 21 -4.12 -6.01 -6.26
N LEU A 22 -5.20 -5.70 -6.96
CA LEU A 22 -5.13 -5.17 -8.32
C LEU A 22 -4.78 -3.68 -8.30
N PRO A 23 -3.93 -3.18 -9.21
CA PRO A 23 -3.55 -1.77 -9.26
C PRO A 23 -4.74 -0.81 -9.38
N GLN A 24 -5.81 -1.25 -10.05
CA GLN A 24 -7.06 -0.50 -10.21
C GLN A 24 -8.02 -0.58 -9.02
N ALA A 25 -7.78 -1.45 -8.04
CA ALA A 25 -8.63 -1.58 -6.86
C ALA A 25 -8.36 -0.43 -5.90
N THR A 26 -9.42 0.11 -5.29
CA THR A 26 -9.32 1.16 -4.27
C THR A 26 -9.15 0.55 -2.89
N LEU A 27 -8.58 1.31 -1.96
CA LEU A 27 -8.45 0.91 -0.55
C LEU A 27 -9.82 0.50 0.04
N GLU A 28 -10.89 1.23 -0.32
CA GLU A 28 -12.26 0.89 0.06
C GLU A 28 -12.72 -0.45 -0.51
N THR A 29 -12.51 -0.70 -1.81
CA THR A 29 -12.94 -1.97 -2.44
C THR A 29 -12.20 -3.19 -1.90
N LEU A 30 -11.00 -2.97 -1.38
CA LEU A 30 -10.16 -3.99 -0.76
C LEU A 30 -10.51 -4.19 0.73
N ASP A 31 -11.45 -3.42 1.29
CA ASP A 31 -11.84 -3.45 2.69
C ASP A 31 -10.65 -3.16 3.64
N ILE A 32 -9.69 -2.34 3.18
CA ILE A 32 -8.50 -1.99 3.96
C ILE A 32 -8.90 -0.96 5.01
N SER A 33 -8.73 -1.32 6.29
CA SER A 33 -9.08 -0.45 7.40
C SER A 33 -8.01 0.60 7.65
N SER A 34 -8.38 1.70 8.32
CA SER A 34 -7.41 2.73 8.73
C SER A 34 -6.30 2.15 9.62
N ILE A 35 -6.59 1.12 10.42
CA ILE A 35 -5.59 0.42 11.26
C ILE A 35 -4.57 -0.29 10.37
N ASP A 36 -5.02 -1.03 9.35
CA ASP A 36 -4.13 -1.75 8.44
C ASP A 36 -3.23 -0.78 7.68
N LEU A 37 -3.78 0.36 7.24
CA LEU A 37 -3.00 1.43 6.61
C LEU A 37 -1.94 1.96 7.56
N VAL A 38 -2.30 2.30 8.79
CA VAL A 38 -1.33 2.82 9.76
C VAL A 38 -0.23 1.80 10.00
N SER A 39 -0.55 0.52 10.25
CA SER A 39 0.45 -0.54 10.45
C SER A 39 1.39 -0.68 9.24
N MET A 40 0.83 -0.70 8.04
CA MET A 40 1.59 -0.76 6.79
C MET A 40 2.52 0.44 6.61
N LEU A 41 2.04 1.65 6.93
CA LEU A 41 2.84 2.88 6.86
C LEU A 41 4.00 2.87 7.85
N PHE A 42 3.76 2.42 9.09
CA PHE A 42 4.81 2.24 10.09
C PHE A 42 5.88 1.26 9.63
N GLU A 43 5.49 0.12 9.07
CA GLU A 43 6.46 -0.87 8.58
C GLU A 43 7.19 -0.38 7.32
N LEU A 44 6.53 0.43 6.48
CA LEU A 44 7.15 1.09 5.34
C LEU A 44 8.25 2.08 5.78
N GLU A 45 7.95 2.88 6.81
CA GLU A 45 8.90 3.83 7.40
C GLU A 45 10.08 3.09 8.05
N ASP A 46 9.82 2.04 8.83
CA ASP A 46 10.87 1.27 9.52
C ASP A 46 11.79 0.52 8.55
N GLN A 47 11.23 -0.15 7.55
CA GLN A 47 12.00 -0.98 6.62
C GLN A 47 12.66 -0.18 5.50
N TYR A 48 12.01 0.86 5.00
CA TYR A 48 12.43 1.58 3.81
C TYR A 48 12.74 3.07 4.05
N GLY A 49 12.43 3.61 5.23
CA GLY A 49 12.62 5.03 5.53
C GLY A 49 11.64 5.94 4.80
N ILE A 50 10.48 5.43 4.37
CA ILE A 50 9.49 6.18 3.60
C ILE A 50 8.37 6.63 4.54
N GLU A 51 8.32 7.93 4.78
CA GLU A 51 7.30 8.56 5.61
C GLU A 51 6.12 8.99 4.72
N VAL A 52 4.95 8.40 4.95
CA VAL A 52 3.69 8.79 4.31
C VAL A 52 2.65 8.98 5.39
N GLN A 53 1.95 10.11 5.37
CA GLN A 53 0.94 10.39 6.37
C GLN A 53 -0.39 9.70 6.01
N PRO A 54 -1.09 9.07 6.98
CA PRO A 54 -2.38 8.42 6.73
C PRO A 54 -3.46 9.42 6.29
N GLU A 55 -3.34 10.68 6.70
CA GLU A 55 -4.23 11.78 6.29
C GLU A 55 -4.17 12.07 4.79
N GLU A 56 -3.07 11.70 4.15
CA GLU A 56 -2.92 11.86 2.72
C GLU A 56 -3.59 10.72 1.96
N LEU A 57 -3.79 9.55 2.59
CA LEU A 57 -4.44 8.40 1.98
C LEU A 57 -5.96 8.52 2.07
N THR A 58 -6.63 8.40 0.93
CA THR A 58 -8.10 8.43 0.87
C THR A 58 -8.65 7.04 0.53
N PRO A 59 -9.82 6.63 1.05
CA PRO A 59 -10.43 5.33 0.72
C PRO A 59 -10.64 5.11 -0.79
N ASP A 60 -10.88 6.19 -1.54
CA ASP A 60 -11.01 6.18 -3.01
C ASP A 60 -9.67 6.04 -3.76
N MET A 61 -8.52 6.10 -3.07
CA MET A 61 -7.22 5.93 -3.72
C MET A 61 -7.06 4.49 -4.19
N THR A 62 -6.57 4.34 -5.41
CA THR A 62 -6.17 3.04 -5.97
C THR A 62 -4.81 2.60 -5.45
N LEU A 63 -4.56 1.28 -5.46
CA LEU A 63 -3.23 0.74 -5.17
C LEU A 63 -2.17 1.34 -6.10
N GLN A 64 -2.49 1.58 -7.37
CA GLN A 64 -1.57 2.23 -8.31
C GLN A 64 -1.16 3.64 -7.84
N GLN A 65 -2.11 4.43 -7.32
CA GLN A 65 -1.81 5.76 -6.78
C GLN A 65 -0.97 5.69 -5.50
N LEU A 66 -1.21 4.67 -4.66
CA LEU A 66 -0.37 4.41 -3.49
C LEU A 66 1.08 4.09 -3.92
N PHE A 67 1.27 3.26 -4.95
CA PHE A 67 2.59 2.92 -5.49
C PHE A 67 3.33 4.14 -6.05
N ASP A 68 2.61 4.97 -6.81
CA ASP A 68 3.14 6.20 -7.38
C ASP A 68 3.54 7.19 -6.29
N ARG A 69 2.71 7.35 -5.25
CA ARG A 69 2.99 8.18 -4.08
C ARG A 69 4.26 7.77 -3.35
N ILE A 70 4.40 6.47 -3.09
CA ILE A 70 5.53 5.89 -2.37
C ILE A 70 6.82 5.98 -3.22
N GLY A 71 6.71 6.31 -4.52
CA GLY A 71 7.85 6.38 -5.41
C GLY A 71 8.42 5.00 -5.72
N VAL A 72 7.55 3.98 -5.74
CA VAL A 72 7.95 2.64 -6.18
C VAL A 72 8.36 2.74 -7.64
N THR A 73 9.67 2.68 -7.89
CA THR A 73 10.17 2.72 -9.25
C THR A 73 9.83 1.42 -9.94
N SER A 74 9.08 1.51 -11.03
CA SER A 74 8.98 0.41 -12.00
C SER A 74 10.38 0.17 -12.55
N SER A 75 11.16 -0.72 -11.94
CA SER A 75 12.32 -1.28 -12.63
C SER A 75 11.75 -2.11 -13.78
N GLN A 76 11.68 -1.49 -14.96
CA GLN A 76 11.49 -2.17 -16.23
C GLN A 76 12.67 -3.10 -16.53
#